data_AF-A0A2N1MM31-F1
#
_entry.id   AF-A0A2N1MM31-F1
#
_cell.length_a   1.000
_cell.length_b   1.000
_cell.length_c   1.000
_cell.angle_alpha   90.00
_cell.angle_beta   90.00
_cell.angle_gamma   90.00
#
_symmetry.space_group_name_H-M   'P 1'
#
loop_
_entity.id
_entity.type
_entity.pdbx_description
1 polymer ?
#
loop_
_entity_poly.entity_id
_entity_poly.type
_entity_poly.pdbx_seq_one_letter_code
_entity_poly.pdbx_strand_id
1 'polypeptide(L)'
;MSETLDIVIDHCNIFARFVICDIISQYNITNPEEIYKTDIERDYEKDLAEWIRTGKIIYKENIYVGIENVAKGFVDMLSGKNICKAVVKY
;
A
#
# COMPACT_ATOMS: atom_id res chain seq x y z
N MET A 1 16.89 -7.55 -2.60
CA MET A 1 16.07 -6.38 -2.21
C MET A 1 15.36 -5.85 -3.46
N SER A 2 14.34 -4.99 -3.36
CA SER A 2 13.79 -4.36 -4.57
C SER A 2 14.73 -3.25 -5.06
N GLU A 3 14.89 -3.11 -6.37
CA GLU A 3 15.73 -2.07 -7.00
C GLU A 3 15.40 -0.66 -6.48
N THR A 4 14.12 -0.37 -6.23
CA THR A 4 13.69 0.91 -5.65
C THR A 4 14.30 1.18 -4.28
N LEU A 5 14.33 0.18 -3.40
CA LEU A 5 14.86 0.36 -2.05
C LEU A 5 16.38 0.53 -2.06
N ASP A 6 17.08 -0.21 -2.94
CA ASP A 6 18.54 -0.08 -3.09
C ASP A 6 18.93 1.35 -3.50
N ILE A 7 18.25 1.91 -4.51
CA ILE A 7 18.49 3.30 -4.95
C ILE A 7 18.25 4.30 -3.83
N VAL A 8 17.19 4.12 -3.03
CA VAL A 8 16.89 5.05 -1.92
C VAL A 8 17.97 4.98 -0.84
N ILE A 9 18.44 3.78 -0.48
CA ILE A 9 19.50 3.60 0.52
C ILE A 9 20.77 4.33 0.11
N ASP A 10 21.16 4.22 -1.16
CA ASP A 10 22.36 4.87 -1.71
C ASP A 10 22.34 6.40 -1.66
N HIS A 11 21.15 7.00 -1.53
CA HIS A 11 20.95 8.45 -1.51
C HIS A 11 20.51 9.00 -0.14
N CYS A 12 20.44 8.16 0.90
CA CYS A 12 19.99 8.59 2.21
C CYS A 12 21.08 9.28 3.03
N ASN A 13 20.68 10.26 3.84
CA ASN A 13 21.55 10.86 4.84
C ASN A 13 21.96 9.82 5.90
N ILE A 14 23.15 9.99 6.47
CA ILE A 14 23.56 9.22 7.66
C ILE A 14 22.54 9.48 8.77
N PHE A 15 22.10 8.42 9.46
CA PHE A 15 21.01 8.41 10.45
C PHE A 15 19.58 8.55 9.89
N ALA A 16 19.38 8.34 8.60
CA ALA A 16 18.03 8.20 8.04
C ALA A 16 17.23 7.08 8.74
N ARG A 17 15.92 7.28 8.88
CA ARG A 17 14.98 6.30 9.43
C ARG A 17 14.08 5.79 8.31
N PHE A 18 13.95 4.48 8.21
CA PHE A 18 13.06 3.82 7.26
C PHE A 18 11.85 3.28 8.00
N VAL A 19 10.66 3.75 7.62
CA VAL A 19 9.39 3.18 8.09
C VAL A 19 8.98 2.12 7.08
N ILE A 20 9.02 0.85 7.49
CA ILE A 20 8.72 -0.29 6.62
C ILE A 20 7.34 -0.83 7.01
N CYS A 21 6.41 -0.84 6.05
CA CYS A 21 5.07 -1.41 6.24
C CYS A 21 4.92 -2.78 5.55
N ASP A 22 5.50 -2.96 4.36
CA ASP A 22 5.43 -4.19 3.58
C ASP A 22 6.46 -4.18 2.42
N ILE A 23 6.51 -5.24 1.61
CA ILE A 23 7.39 -5.40 0.44
C ILE A 23 6.63 -5.98 -0.77
N ILE A 24 5.73 -5.19 -1.37
CA ILE A 24 4.87 -5.61 -2.49
C ILE A 24 5.64 -6.14 -3.71
N SER A 25 6.85 -5.63 -3.97
CA SER A 25 7.69 -6.09 -5.09
C SER A 25 8.18 -7.53 -4.93
N GLN A 26 8.08 -8.11 -3.72
CA GLN A 26 8.51 -9.47 -3.42
C GLN A 26 7.36 -10.47 -3.40
N TYR A 27 6.10 -10.05 -3.55
CA TYR A 27 4.93 -10.95 -3.41
C TYR A 27 4.89 -12.10 -4.42
N ASN A 28 5.55 -11.98 -5.57
CA ASN A 28 5.59 -13.01 -6.61
C ASN A 28 6.84 -13.90 -6.55
N ILE A 29 7.65 -13.81 -5.48
CA ILE A 29 8.82 -14.69 -5.28
C ILE A 29 8.34 -16.05 -4.75
N THR A 30 8.79 -17.14 -5.38
CA THR A 30 8.30 -18.50 -5.10
C THR A 30 8.95 -19.17 -3.89
N ASN A 31 10.02 -18.59 -3.34
CA ASN A 31 10.76 -19.12 -2.19
C ASN A 31 10.96 -18.03 -1.12
N PRO A 32 9.90 -17.67 -0.38
CA PRO A 32 9.97 -16.61 0.61
C PRO A 32 10.72 -17.08 1.86
N GLU A 33 11.73 -16.31 2.30
CA GLU A 33 12.17 -16.37 3.70
C GLU A 33 11.13 -15.66 4.59
N GLU A 34 11.03 -16.07 5.85
CA GLU A 34 9.95 -15.70 6.77
C GLU A 34 9.64 -14.19 6.80
N ILE A 35 8.36 -13.87 6.63
CA ILE A 35 7.85 -12.49 6.69
C ILE A 35 7.61 -12.12 8.16
N TYR A 36 8.40 -11.18 8.68
CA TYR A 36 8.16 -10.59 9.99
C TYR A 36 6.85 -9.78 9.98
N LYS A 37 5.83 -10.29 10.68
CA LYS A 37 4.62 -9.52 10.98
C LYS A 37 4.89 -8.66 12.21
N THR A 38 4.54 -7.39 12.12
CA THR A 38 4.41 -6.52 13.29
C THR A 38 2.96 -6.09 13.39
N ASP A 39 2.38 -6.30 14.56
CA ASP A 39 1.05 -5.76 14.88
C ASP A 39 1.22 -4.26 15.21
N ILE A 40 0.53 -3.40 14.47
CA ILE A 40 0.50 -1.97 14.73
C ILE A 40 -0.79 -1.64 15.49
N GLU A 41 -0.65 -1.03 16.67
CA GLU A 41 -1.77 -0.48 17.42
C GLU A 41 -2.39 0.71 16.66
N ARG A 42 -3.72 0.70 16.54
CA ARG A 42 -4.48 1.62 15.69
C ARG A 42 -5.02 2.80 16.50
N ASP A 43 -4.20 3.83 16.69
CA ASP A 43 -4.62 5.09 17.33
C ASP A 43 -4.74 6.28 16.37
N TYR A 44 -4.43 6.10 15.07
CA TYR A 44 -4.43 7.17 14.07
C TYR A 44 -5.80 7.44 13.42
N GLU A 45 -6.81 6.62 13.69
CA GLU A 45 -8.09 6.64 12.94
C GLU A 45 -8.84 7.98 13.07
N LYS A 46 -8.79 8.62 14.25
CA LYS A 46 -9.45 9.91 14.51
C LYS A 46 -8.84 11.04 13.69
N ASP A 47 -7.53 11.12 13.66
CA ASP A 47 -6.80 12.16 12.93
C ASP A 47 -6.99 12.01 11.43
N LEU A 48 -6.95 10.76 10.93
CA LEU A 48 -7.16 10.46 9.52
C LEU A 48 -8.56 10.87 9.05
N ALA A 49 -9.60 10.54 9.82
CA ALA A 49 -10.97 10.92 9.52
C ALA A 49 -11.14 12.45 9.46
N GLU A 50 -10.54 13.16 10.41
CA GLU A 50 -10.58 14.62 10.46
C GLU A 50 -9.84 15.25 9.27
N TRP A 51 -8.70 14.70 8.86
CA TRP A 51 -7.95 15.19 7.70
C TRP A 51 -8.68 14.97 6.38
N ILE A 52 -9.40 13.86 6.23
CA ILE A 52 -10.27 13.63 5.07
C ILE A 52 -11.41 14.66 5.08
N ARG A 53 -12.10 14.81 6.23
CA ARG A 53 -13.24 15.73 6.37
C ARG A 53 -12.86 17.19 6.10
N THR A 54 -11.67 17.60 6.53
CA THR A 54 -11.14 18.97 6.36
C THR A 54 -10.47 19.19 5.00
N GLY A 55 -10.39 18.18 4.14
CA GLY A 55 -9.74 18.26 2.85
C GLY A 55 -8.21 18.34 2.90
N LYS A 56 -7.59 18.13 4.07
CA LYS A 56 -6.14 17.98 4.22
C LYS A 56 -5.61 16.72 3.53
N ILE A 57 -6.45 15.70 3.41
CA ILE A 57 -6.20 14.51 2.60
C ILE A 57 -7.23 14.43 1.49
N ILE A 58 -6.75 14.40 0.25
CA ILE A 58 -7.54 14.11 -0.94
C ILE A 58 -7.28 12.66 -1.31
N TYR A 59 -8.33 11.85 -1.35
CA TYR A 59 -8.24 10.44 -1.76
C TYR A 59 -8.92 10.24 -3.11
N LYS A 60 -8.46 9.22 -3.84
CA LYS A 60 -9.06 8.76 -5.10
C LYS A 60 -9.32 7.27 -4.99
N GLU A 61 -10.33 6.82 -5.72
CA GLU A 61 -10.72 5.42 -5.76
C GLU A 61 -10.87 4.95 -7.19
N ASN A 62 -10.45 3.72 -7.44
CA ASN A 62 -10.87 2.93 -8.59
C ASN A 62 -12.03 2.04 -8.15
N ILE A 63 -13.24 2.37 -8.62
CA ILE A 63 -14.47 1.68 -8.24
C ILE A 63 -14.82 0.61 -9.27
N TYR A 64 -14.99 -0.62 -8.79
CA TYR A 64 -15.51 -1.78 -9.51
C TYR A 64 -16.94 -2.04 -8.98
N VAL A 65 -17.92 -2.19 -9.88
CA VAL A 65 -19.31 -2.48 -9.48
C VAL A 65 -19.59 -3.96 -9.69
N GLY A 66 -20.22 -4.61 -8.71
CA GLY A 66 -20.54 -6.03 -8.75
C GLY A 66 -19.43 -6.92 -8.19
N ILE A 67 -19.82 -7.91 -7.38
CA ILE A 67 -18.88 -8.83 -6.70
C ILE A 67 -18.10 -9.71 -7.67
N GLU A 68 -18.66 -9.96 -8.85
CA GLU A 68 -17.99 -10.68 -9.95
C GLU A 68 -16.71 -9.99 -10.43
N ASN A 69 -16.57 -8.68 -10.18
CA ASN A 69 -15.40 -7.90 -10.55
C ASN A 69 -14.26 -7.92 -9.52
N VAL A 70 -14.41 -8.61 -8.38
CA VAL A 70 -13.37 -8.69 -7.33
C VAL A 70 -12.04 -9.20 -7.90
N ALA A 71 -12.06 -10.32 -8.64
CA ALA A 71 -10.84 -10.93 -9.18
C ALA A 71 -10.12 -9.97 -10.15
N LYS A 72 -10.89 -9.35 -11.06
CA LYS A 72 -10.37 -8.36 -12.00
C LYS A 72 -9.77 -7.17 -11.26
N GLY A 73 -10.49 -6.61 -10.29
CA GLY A 73 -10.04 -5.45 -9.51
C GLY A 73 -8.76 -5.71 -8.72
N PHE A 74 -8.60 -6.93 -8.20
CA PHE A 74 -7.39 -7.36 -7.51
C PHE A 74 -6.19 -7.50 -8.46
N VAL A 75 -6.37 -8.13 -9.63
CA VAL A 75 -5.30 -8.25 -10.64
C VAL A 75 -4.90 -6.88 -11.16
N ASP A 76 -5.87 -6.01 -11.47
CA ASP A 76 -5.60 -4.64 -11.92
C ASP A 76 -4.88 -3.81 -10.83
N MET A 77 -5.14 -4.08 -9.54
CA MET A 77 -4.40 -3.47 -8.42
C MET A 77 -2.93 -3.89 -8.43
N LEU A 78 -2.64 -5.19 -8.46
CA LEU A 78 -1.26 -5.70 -8.42
C LEU A 78 -0.48 -5.42 -9.70
N SER A 79 -1.16 -5.22 -10.83
CA SER A 79 -0.54 -4.84 -12.11
C SER A 79 -0.38 -3.32 -12.31
N GLY A 80 -0.68 -2.51 -11.29
CA GLY A 80 -0.47 -1.06 -11.32
C GLY A 80 -1.46 -0.27 -12.18
N LYS A 81 -2.61 -0.85 -12.55
CA LYS A 81 -3.65 -0.16 -13.33
C LYS A 81 -4.59 0.70 -12.48
N ASN A 82 -4.64 0.45 -11.17
CA ASN A 82 -5.46 1.22 -10.25
C ASN A 82 -4.73 2.50 -9.81
N ILE A 83 -5.48 3.58 -9.70
CA ILE A 83 -5.03 4.82 -9.05
C ILE A 83 -5.55 4.78 -7.61
N CYS A 84 -4.63 4.81 -6.65
CA CYS A 84 -4.97 4.79 -5.22
C CYS A 84 -5.82 3.56 -4.84
N LYS A 85 -6.95 3.75 -4.16
CA LYS A 85 -7.69 2.67 -3.51
C LYS A 85 -8.60 1.93 -4.49
N ALA A 86 -8.41 0.62 -4.62
CA ALA A 86 -9.37 -0.25 -5.30
C ALA A 86 -10.56 -0.55 -4.37
N VAL A 87 -11.79 -0.35 -4.85
CA VAL A 87 -13.03 -0.62 -4.09
C VAL A 87 -14.00 -1.39 -4.97
N VAL A 88 -14.55 -2.49 -4.44
CA VAL A 88 -15.69 -3.17 -5.07
C VAL A 88 -16.97 -2.76 -4.33
N LYS A 89 -17.93 -2.22 -5.09
CA LYS A 89 -19.28 -1.89 -4.60
C LYS A 89 -20.24 -3.00 -5.03
N TYR A 90 -20.90 -3.60 -4.05
CA TYR A 90 -21.88 -4.67 -4.22
C TYR A 90 -23.31 -4.15 -4.06
#